data_AF-A0A2M9M5J5-F1
#
_entry.id   AF-A0A2M9M5J5-F1
#
_cell.length_a   1.000
_cell.length_b   1.000
_cell.length_c   1.000
_cell.angle_alpha   90.00
_cell.angle_beta   90.00
_cell.angle_gamma   90.00
#
_symmetry.space_group_name_H-M   'P 1'
#
loop_
_entity.id
_entity.type
_entity.pdbx_description
1 polymer ?
#
loop_
_entity_poly.entity_id
_entity_poly.type
_entity_poly.pdbx_seq_one_letter_code
_entity_poly.pdbx_strand_id
1 'polypeptide(L)'
;MANFAKSRVPRFTVEVHHNPFLPQGGRTLHAVVAVTATGGGSTGGRPVPGPRPDPAVPAAAEGAPGAAGALGPDAGVVLRVRTPLGAEVGFLRQVAPTAEDLTDRRRASGPRSGDYPTGPWGDESRDYHLLLRVPDPGLGREMLAARITVLLPAPDGAAPRVVAQALVRAAWTDDPVAALRIDAQVAHHTGRSELAQVIQRGLDAAKWGDAGRAVAELRRATSLAGAPGNGDTAKLLAKVVGDVDPATGTVRQAAKAAEAERESSRTAPGPRSPSEETAMNEHDQL
;
A
#
# COMPACT_ATOMS: atom_id res chain seq x y z
N MET A 1 -15.23 6.55 38.27
CA MET A 1 -13.92 6.02 37.83
C MET A 1 -14.16 5.03 36.71
N ALA A 2 -13.91 5.42 35.45
CA ALA A 2 -14.06 4.52 34.30
C ALA A 2 -12.87 3.54 34.26
N ASN A 3 -13.18 2.26 34.38
CA ASN A 3 -12.20 1.18 34.36
C ASN A 3 -11.80 0.93 32.89
N PHE A 4 -10.73 1.58 32.42
CA PHE A 4 -10.12 1.27 31.13
C PHE A 4 -9.34 -0.04 31.26
N ALA A 5 -10.06 -1.17 31.26
CA ALA A 5 -9.45 -2.46 31.02
C ALA A 5 -8.80 -2.42 29.63
N LYS A 6 -7.49 -2.12 29.58
CA LYS A 6 -6.70 -2.22 28.35
C LYS A 6 -6.89 -3.65 27.82
N SER A 7 -7.51 -3.76 26.64
CA SER A 7 -7.75 -5.02 25.95
C SER A 7 -6.44 -5.82 25.91
N ARG A 8 -6.41 -7.00 26.53
CA ARG A 8 -5.24 -7.90 26.58
C ARG A 8 -4.95 -8.58 25.23
N VAL A 9 -5.77 -8.33 24.22
CA VAL A 9 -5.58 -8.86 22.87
C VAL A 9 -4.83 -7.80 22.06
N PRO A 10 -3.62 -8.10 21.55
CA PRO A 10 -2.91 -7.19 20.66
C PRO A 10 -3.76 -6.98 19.41
N ARG A 11 -4.04 -5.72 19.09
CA ARG A 11 -4.75 -5.32 17.89
C ARG A 11 -3.70 -4.97 16.83
N PHE A 12 -3.89 -5.51 15.64
CA PHE A 12 -3.07 -5.19 14.50
C PHE A 12 -3.94 -4.50 13.46
N THR A 13 -3.44 -3.39 12.92
CA THR A 13 -4.00 -2.72 11.75
C THR A 13 -2.97 -2.78 10.63
N VAL A 14 -3.44 -2.86 9.39
CA VAL A 14 -2.59 -2.82 8.21
C VAL A 14 -3.16 -1.84 7.21
N GLU A 15 -2.33 -0.90 6.79
CA GLU A 15 -2.63 0.13 5.80
C GLU A 15 -1.70 -0.03 4.61
N VAL A 16 -2.21 0.19 3.41
CA VAL A 16 -1.44 0.03 2.17
C VAL A 16 -1.53 1.31 1.38
N HIS A 17 -0.38 1.94 1.18
CA HIS A 17 -0.20 3.13 0.38
C HIS A 17 0.47 2.75 -0.93
N HIS A 18 -0.21 2.97 -2.05
CA HIS A 18 0.30 2.67 -3.38
C HIS A 18 -0.37 3.58 -4.41
N ASN A 19 0.27 3.78 -5.56
CA ASN A 19 -0.44 4.31 -6.71
C ASN A 19 -1.12 3.13 -7.44
N PRO A 20 -2.46 3.09 -7.53
CA PRO A 20 -3.16 2.04 -8.26
C PRO A 20 -3.03 2.21 -9.79
N PHE A 21 -2.69 3.38 -10.30
CA PHE A 21 -2.67 3.64 -11.74
C PHE A 21 -1.31 3.36 -12.36
N LEU A 22 -1.27 2.41 -13.30
CA LEU A 22 -0.12 2.09 -14.11
C LEU A 22 -0.31 2.58 -15.55
N PRO A 23 0.75 3.08 -16.21
CA PRO A 23 0.69 3.42 -17.62
C PRO A 23 0.58 2.16 -18.49
N GLN A 24 0.22 2.34 -19.76
CA GLN A 24 0.30 1.27 -20.76
C GLN A 24 1.69 0.63 -20.79
N GLY A 25 1.79 -0.70 -20.69
CA GLY A 25 3.08 -1.40 -20.61
C GLY A 25 3.75 -1.35 -19.23
N GLY A 26 3.20 -0.60 -18.27
CA GLY A 26 3.69 -0.52 -16.90
C GLY A 26 3.50 -1.86 -16.19
N ARG A 27 4.60 -2.43 -15.70
CA ARG A 27 4.61 -3.74 -15.02
C ARG A 27 5.13 -3.69 -13.60
N THR A 28 5.51 -2.52 -13.12
CA THR A 28 6.13 -2.35 -11.80
C THR A 28 5.25 -1.51 -10.91
N LEU A 29 4.91 -2.04 -9.74
CA LEU A 29 4.10 -1.37 -8.74
C LEU A 29 4.87 -1.32 -7.42
N HIS A 30 4.96 -0.11 -6.85
CA HIS A 30 5.52 0.11 -5.51
C HIS A 30 4.37 0.32 -4.52
N ALA A 31 4.39 -0.43 -3.42
CA ALA A 31 3.45 -0.28 -2.32
C ALA A 31 4.21 -0.16 -1.00
N VAL A 32 3.77 0.73 -0.12
CA VAL A 32 4.19 0.80 1.28
C VAL A 32 3.09 0.19 2.13
N VAL A 33 3.43 -0.82 2.90
CA VAL A 33 2.54 -1.50 3.83
C VAL A 33 2.91 -1.05 5.24
N ALA A 34 2.07 -0.23 5.85
CA ALA A 34 2.22 0.19 7.24
C ALA A 34 1.45 -0.81 8.13
N VAL A 35 2.14 -1.42 9.09
CA VAL A 35 1.53 -2.32 10.06
C VAL A 35 1.71 -1.73 11.44
N THR A 36 0.60 -1.53 12.16
CA THR A 36 0.59 -0.98 13.51
C THR A 36 0.09 -2.03 14.47
N ALA A 37 0.84 -2.27 15.54
CA ALA A 37 0.45 -3.12 16.64
C ALA A 37 0.16 -2.26 17.86
N THR A 38 -1.02 -2.41 18.47
CA THR A 38 -1.42 -1.66 19.68
C THR A 38 -1.99 -2.60 20.72
N GLY A 39 -1.68 -2.34 22.00
CA GLY A 39 -2.18 -3.15 23.12
C GLY A 39 -1.40 -4.43 23.39
N GLY A 40 -0.25 -4.62 22.75
CA GLY A 40 0.75 -5.63 23.11
C GLY A 40 1.58 -5.16 24.29
N GLY A 41 1.00 -5.14 25.48
CA GLY A 41 1.82 -5.06 26.69
C GLY A 41 2.73 -6.28 26.70
N SER A 42 4.04 -6.09 26.52
CA SER A 42 4.98 -7.14 26.84
C SER A 42 4.70 -7.54 28.29
N THR A 43 4.23 -8.76 28.51
CA THR A 43 4.49 -9.39 29.80
C THR A 43 6.00 -9.62 29.81
N GLY A 44 6.74 -8.58 30.24
CA GLY A 44 8.04 -8.75 30.85
C GLY A 44 7.81 -9.66 32.05
N GLY A 45 7.82 -10.97 31.80
CA GLY A 45 7.91 -11.98 32.83
C GLY A 45 9.20 -11.72 33.56
N ARG A 46 9.09 -11.17 34.76
CA ARG A 46 10.14 -11.15 35.78
C ARG A 46 10.89 -12.49 35.73
N PRO A 47 12.23 -12.51 35.63
CA PRO A 47 12.96 -13.75 35.74
C PRO A 47 12.61 -14.36 37.09
N VAL A 48 11.94 -15.52 37.08
CA VAL A 48 11.92 -16.38 38.26
C VAL A 48 13.38 -16.76 38.50
N PRO A 49 13.96 -16.47 39.68
CA PRO A 49 15.33 -16.90 39.95
C PRO A 49 15.34 -18.42 39.89
N GLY A 50 16.11 -19.00 38.97
CA GLY A 50 16.35 -20.44 38.96
C GLY A 50 16.95 -20.89 40.29
N PRO A 51 16.61 -22.09 40.79
CA PRO A 51 17.25 -22.64 41.97
C PRO A 51 18.76 -22.79 41.70
N ARG A 52 19.56 -22.38 42.69
CA ARG A 52 21.03 -22.45 42.65
C ARG A 52 21.52 -23.87 42.34
N PRO A 53 22.60 -24.04 41.57
CA PRO A 53 23.22 -25.34 41.40
C PRO A 53 24.10 -25.68 42.61
N ASP A 54 23.86 -26.85 43.21
CA ASP A 54 24.84 -27.54 44.06
C ASP A 54 25.90 -28.24 43.18
N PRO A 55 27.16 -28.39 43.63
CA PRO A 55 28.24 -28.93 42.81
C PRO A 55 28.37 -30.47 42.91
N ALA A 56 29.01 -31.04 41.88
CA ALA A 56 29.42 -32.45 41.66
C ALA A 56 28.30 -33.35 41.09
N VAL A 57 28.46 -34.10 39.99
CA VAL A 57 29.51 -35.08 39.58
C VAL A 57 29.43 -35.29 38.04
N PRO A 58 30.50 -35.67 37.29
CA PRO A 58 30.43 -35.89 35.85
C PRO A 58 30.18 -37.37 35.47
N ALA A 59 29.37 -37.64 34.45
CA ALA A 59 29.40 -38.89 33.68
C ALA A 59 28.66 -38.78 32.33
N ALA A 60 29.26 -39.40 31.32
CA ALA A 60 28.90 -39.39 29.90
C ALA A 60 27.72 -40.30 29.53
N ALA A 61 27.04 -40.01 28.42
CA ALA A 61 26.62 -40.99 27.39
C ALA A 61 25.92 -40.31 26.19
N GLU A 62 26.23 -40.80 25.00
CA GLU A 62 25.77 -40.41 23.67
C GLU A 62 24.30 -40.79 23.34
N GLY A 63 23.75 -40.15 22.29
CA GLY A 63 23.04 -40.89 21.23
C GLY A 63 21.54 -40.62 21.02
N ALA A 64 21.22 -39.72 20.08
CA ALA A 64 20.33 -39.95 18.92
C ALA A 64 19.63 -38.65 18.42
N PRO A 65 19.44 -38.47 17.09
CA PRO A 65 18.96 -37.23 16.49
C PRO A 65 17.45 -37.28 16.21
N GLY A 66 16.79 -36.12 16.30
CA GLY A 66 15.44 -35.96 15.76
C GLY A 66 14.53 -35.10 16.62
N ALA A 67 14.56 -33.80 16.40
CA ALA A 67 13.37 -32.97 16.60
C ALA A 67 13.53 -31.70 15.75
N ALA A 68 12.51 -31.45 14.94
CA ALA A 68 12.31 -30.26 14.15
C ALA A 68 12.65 -28.99 14.94
N GLY A 69 13.26 -28.02 14.25
CA GLY A 69 13.61 -26.72 14.82
C GLY A 69 12.47 -26.15 15.64
N ALA A 70 12.67 -26.16 16.95
CA ALA A 70 11.76 -25.58 17.92
C ALA A 70 11.63 -24.09 17.60
N LEU A 71 10.47 -23.70 17.08
CA LEU A 71 10.03 -22.31 17.20
C LEU A 71 9.87 -22.08 18.70
N GLY A 72 10.82 -21.37 19.30
CA GLY A 72 10.69 -20.90 20.68
C GLY A 72 9.47 -19.98 20.85
N PRO A 73 9.16 -19.57 22.10
CA PRO A 73 8.01 -18.72 22.44
C PRO A 73 8.01 -17.30 21.83
N ASP A 74 8.96 -16.99 20.96
CA ASP A 74 9.09 -15.77 20.15
C ASP A 74 8.43 -15.93 18.78
N ALA A 75 7.25 -16.52 18.72
CA ALA A 75 6.53 -16.73 17.47
C ALA A 75 6.06 -15.38 16.92
N GLY A 76 6.96 -14.72 16.19
CA GLY A 76 6.82 -13.38 15.66
C GLY A 76 5.69 -13.25 14.64
N VAL A 77 5.24 -12.02 14.42
CA VAL A 77 4.23 -11.73 13.39
C VAL A 77 4.78 -12.14 12.02
N VAL A 78 3.90 -12.66 11.18
CA VAL A 78 4.25 -13.06 9.81
C VAL A 78 3.44 -12.21 8.84
N LEU A 79 4.15 -11.55 7.93
CA LEU A 79 3.52 -10.87 6.80
C LEU A 79 3.41 -11.84 5.63
N ARG A 80 2.20 -12.25 5.29
CA ARG A 80 1.93 -13.09 4.12
C ARG A 80 1.57 -12.22 2.93
N VAL A 81 2.30 -12.38 1.84
CA VAL A 81 2.03 -11.75 0.55
C VAL A 81 1.55 -12.82 -0.42
N ARG A 82 0.33 -12.66 -0.93
CA ARG A 82 -0.24 -13.53 -1.95
C ARG A 82 -0.43 -12.77 -3.25
N THR A 83 0.12 -13.28 -4.35
CA THR A 83 -0.01 -12.67 -5.68
C THR A 83 -0.98 -13.46 -6.58
N PRO A 84 -1.72 -12.80 -7.49
CA PRO A 84 -2.48 -13.49 -8.54
C PRO A 84 -1.55 -14.16 -9.56
N LEU A 85 -2.13 -14.87 -10.53
CA LEU A 85 -1.36 -15.45 -11.64
C LEU A 85 -0.66 -14.35 -12.45
N GLY A 86 0.63 -14.55 -12.74
CA GLY A 86 1.45 -13.62 -13.53
C GLY A 86 2.03 -12.44 -12.74
N ALA A 87 1.66 -12.28 -11.46
CA ALA A 87 2.26 -11.29 -10.59
C ALA A 87 3.31 -11.91 -9.65
N GLU A 88 4.44 -11.23 -9.51
CA GLU A 88 5.60 -11.68 -8.76
C GLU A 88 6.03 -10.60 -7.78
N VAL A 89 6.53 -11.04 -6.62
CA VAL A 89 7.17 -10.14 -5.65
C VAL A 89 8.61 -9.94 -6.09
N GLY A 90 8.99 -8.69 -6.38
CA GLY A 90 10.37 -8.35 -6.71
C GLY A 90 11.23 -8.26 -5.45
N PHE A 91 10.80 -7.49 -4.46
CA PHE A 91 11.44 -7.42 -3.14
C PHE A 91 10.44 -7.01 -2.06
N LEU A 92 10.77 -7.29 -0.81
CA LEU A 92 10.07 -6.77 0.37
C LEU A 92 11.12 -6.30 1.39
N ARG A 93 11.05 -5.03 1.79
CA ARG A 93 12.00 -4.42 2.72
C ARG A 93 11.26 -3.69 3.81
N GLN A 94 11.68 -3.83 5.05
CA GLN A 94 11.32 -2.88 6.09
C GLN A 94 12.08 -1.58 5.82
N VAL A 95 11.37 -0.45 5.87
CA VAL A 95 11.93 0.89 5.63
C VAL A 95 11.83 1.78 6.86
N ALA A 96 10.90 1.49 7.77
CA ALA A 96 10.80 2.12 9.09
C ALA A 96 10.32 1.09 10.13
N PRO A 97 10.72 1.22 11.41
CA PRO A 97 11.67 2.22 11.94
C PRO A 97 13.13 1.91 11.61
N THR A 98 13.44 0.67 11.26
CA THR A 98 14.79 0.23 10.87
C THR A 98 14.76 -0.39 9.49
N ALA A 99 15.69 0.03 8.62
CA ALA A 99 15.78 -0.51 7.27
C ALA A 99 16.34 -1.94 7.31
N GLU A 100 15.58 -2.91 6.79
CA GLU A 100 15.95 -4.32 6.78
C GLU A 100 15.41 -4.99 5.51
N ASP A 101 16.25 -5.76 4.80
CA ASP A 101 15.79 -6.53 3.64
C ASP A 101 15.20 -7.88 4.09
N LEU A 102 13.91 -8.10 3.78
CA LEU A 102 13.19 -9.32 4.11
C LEU A 102 13.04 -10.24 2.89
N THR A 103 13.54 -9.85 1.72
CA THR A 103 13.34 -10.57 0.46
C THR A 103 13.83 -12.01 0.54
N ASP A 104 15.02 -12.23 1.13
CA ASP A 104 15.63 -13.56 1.27
C ASP A 104 15.00 -14.40 2.40
N ARG A 105 14.21 -13.77 3.28
CA ARG A 105 13.50 -14.44 4.39
C ARG A 105 12.16 -15.03 3.97
N ARG A 106 11.83 -14.96 2.69
CA ARG A 106 10.59 -15.48 2.13
C ARG A 106 10.49 -17.00 2.29
N ARG A 107 9.48 -17.45 3.05
CA ARG A 107 9.10 -18.86 3.16
C ARG A 107 7.88 -19.16 2.28
N ALA A 108 7.97 -20.18 1.41
CA ALA A 108 6.82 -20.59 0.61
C ALA A 108 5.71 -21.14 1.51
N SER A 109 4.48 -20.64 1.35
CA SER A 109 3.34 -20.98 2.22
C SER A 109 2.09 -21.40 1.44
N GLY A 110 2.29 -21.84 0.20
CA GLY A 110 1.26 -22.28 -0.73
C GLY A 110 1.40 -21.65 -2.12
N PRO A 111 0.48 -21.95 -3.04
CA PRO A 111 0.53 -21.44 -4.41
C PRO A 111 0.52 -19.91 -4.43
N ARG A 112 1.62 -19.32 -4.91
CA ARG A 112 1.81 -17.86 -5.03
C ARG A 112 1.65 -17.10 -3.70
N SER A 113 1.93 -17.78 -2.58
CA SER A 113 1.96 -17.18 -1.24
C SER A 113 3.38 -17.25 -0.67
N GLY A 114 3.92 -16.11 -0.25
CA GLY A 114 5.18 -16.01 0.49
C GLY A 114 4.94 -15.44 1.88
N ASP A 115 5.47 -16.12 2.89
CA ASP A 115 5.45 -15.69 4.28
C ASP A 115 6.79 -15.03 4.61
N TYR A 116 6.73 -13.83 5.18
CA TYR A 116 7.88 -13.04 5.58
C TYR A 116 7.83 -12.88 7.10
N PRO A 117 8.69 -13.57 7.85
CA PRO A 117 8.79 -13.39 9.29
C PRO A 117 9.27 -11.98 9.62
N THR A 118 8.49 -11.21 10.38
CA THR A 118 8.85 -9.84 10.79
C THR A 118 9.37 -9.76 12.22
N GLY A 119 9.49 -10.91 12.89
CA GLY A 119 10.01 -11.00 14.26
C GLY A 119 8.98 -10.61 15.32
N PRO A 120 9.41 -10.38 16.57
CA PRO A 120 8.52 -9.99 17.66
C PRO A 120 7.99 -8.57 17.48
N TRP A 121 6.80 -8.29 18.02
CA TRP A 121 6.14 -6.99 17.95
C TRP A 121 5.73 -6.49 19.33
N GLY A 122 5.98 -5.21 19.60
CA GLY A 122 5.47 -4.48 20.77
C GLY A 122 4.29 -3.56 20.43
N ASP A 123 4.17 -2.45 21.15
CA ASP A 123 3.35 -1.30 20.75
C ASP A 123 4.18 -0.43 19.80
N GLU A 124 4.10 -0.73 18.51
CA GLU A 124 4.96 -0.14 17.48
C GLU A 124 4.30 -0.11 16.11
N SER A 125 4.86 0.70 15.21
CA SER A 125 4.49 0.77 13.80
C SER A 125 5.72 0.47 12.95
N ARG A 126 5.57 -0.39 11.95
CA ARG A 126 6.63 -0.68 10.97
C ARG A 126 6.10 -0.57 9.55
N ASP A 127 6.91 0.01 8.69
CA ASP A 127 6.57 0.25 7.29
C ASP A 127 7.41 -0.66 6.40
N TYR A 128 6.76 -1.31 5.45
CA TYR A 128 7.36 -2.23 4.51
C TYR A 128 7.20 -1.74 3.09
N HIS A 129 8.30 -1.56 2.38
CA HIS A 129 8.30 -1.31 0.94
C HIS A 129 8.25 -2.62 0.17
N LEU A 130 7.15 -2.82 -0.55
CA LEU A 130 6.88 -3.96 -1.41
C LEU A 130 6.98 -3.52 -2.88
N LEU A 131 7.85 -4.20 -3.64
CA LEU A 131 7.90 -4.10 -5.09
C LEU A 131 7.17 -5.30 -5.71
N LEU A 132 6.16 -5.02 -6.53
CA LEU A 132 5.43 -6.03 -7.29
C LEU A 132 5.70 -5.86 -8.78
N ARG A 133 5.92 -6.99 -9.45
CA ARG A 133 5.87 -7.08 -10.91
C ARG A 133 4.52 -7.67 -11.28
N VAL A 134 3.70 -6.93 -12.01
CA VAL A 134 2.35 -7.34 -12.43
C VAL A 134 2.31 -7.59 -13.94
N PRO A 135 1.46 -8.53 -14.42
CA PRO A 135 1.25 -8.71 -15.84
C PRO A 135 0.47 -7.50 -16.40
N ASP A 136 0.61 -7.22 -17.69
CA ASP A 136 -0.16 -6.16 -18.37
C ASP A 136 -1.40 -6.78 -19.04
N PRO A 137 -2.60 -6.63 -18.46
CA PRO A 137 -3.85 -7.14 -19.03
C PRO A 137 -4.43 -6.24 -20.13
N GLY A 138 -3.81 -5.10 -20.42
CA GLY A 138 -4.32 -4.06 -21.31
C GLY A 138 -5.03 -2.91 -20.60
N LEU A 139 -5.25 -1.82 -21.34
CA LEU A 139 -5.87 -0.57 -20.87
C LEU A 139 -7.29 -0.76 -20.35
N GLY A 140 -7.67 0.04 -19.35
CA GLY A 140 -9.00 0.04 -18.73
C GLY A 140 -9.29 -1.18 -17.87
N ARG A 141 -8.34 -2.11 -17.74
CA ARG A 141 -8.45 -3.28 -16.87
C ARG A 141 -7.92 -2.95 -15.49
N GLU A 142 -8.54 -3.57 -14.51
CA GLU A 142 -8.11 -3.56 -13.13
C GLU A 142 -7.83 -4.98 -12.64
N MET A 143 -6.80 -5.14 -11.84
CA MET A 143 -6.51 -6.40 -11.15
C MET A 143 -6.02 -6.17 -9.71
N LEU A 144 -6.13 -7.21 -8.90
CA LEU A 144 -5.47 -7.27 -7.61
C LEU A 144 -4.00 -7.59 -7.80
N ALA A 145 -3.08 -6.68 -7.49
CA ALA A 145 -1.64 -6.92 -7.59
C ALA A 145 -1.11 -7.84 -6.47
N ALA A 146 -1.62 -7.68 -5.25
CA ALA A 146 -1.31 -8.56 -4.13
C ALA A 146 -2.39 -8.47 -3.04
N ARG A 147 -2.52 -9.55 -2.26
CA ARG A 147 -3.20 -9.55 -0.97
C ARG A 147 -2.16 -9.66 0.13
N ILE A 148 -2.20 -8.71 1.05
CA ILE A 148 -1.38 -8.68 2.24
C ILE A 148 -2.20 -9.22 3.41
N THR A 149 -1.61 -10.12 4.19
CA THR A 149 -2.26 -10.73 5.35
C THR A 149 -1.27 -10.76 6.49
N VAL A 150 -1.63 -10.14 7.61
CA VAL A 150 -0.85 -10.18 8.84
C VAL A 150 -1.33 -11.39 9.65
N LEU A 151 -0.40 -12.26 9.99
CA LEU A 151 -0.66 -13.52 10.68
C LEU A 151 0.05 -13.55 12.03
N LEU A 152 -0.65 -14.01 13.05
CA LEU A 152 -0.05 -14.45 14.30
C LEU A 152 0.14 -15.97 14.25
N PRO A 153 1.36 -16.49 14.43
CA PRO A 153 1.57 -17.91 14.60
C PRO A 153 0.87 -18.40 15.88
N ALA A 154 0.31 -19.60 15.83
CA ALA A 154 -0.32 -20.23 16.98
C ALA A 154 0.70 -21.05 17.77
N PRO A 155 0.65 -21.07 19.11
CA PRO A 155 1.66 -21.74 19.95
C PRO A 155 1.75 -23.26 19.76
N ASP A 156 0.68 -23.92 19.27
CA ASP A 156 0.58 -25.40 19.30
C ASP A 156 0.43 -26.05 17.92
N GLY A 157 1.03 -25.47 16.87
CA GLY A 157 0.92 -26.00 15.50
C GLY A 157 -0.47 -25.86 14.87
N ALA A 158 -1.40 -25.20 15.56
CA ALA A 158 -2.68 -24.78 15.02
C ALA A 158 -2.51 -23.78 13.85
N ALA A 159 -3.56 -23.63 13.04
CA ALA A 159 -3.53 -22.71 11.90
C ALA A 159 -3.20 -21.28 12.36
N PRO A 160 -2.29 -20.57 11.67
CA PRO A 160 -1.98 -19.18 11.97
C PRO A 160 -3.24 -18.31 11.97
N ARG A 161 -3.38 -17.44 12.96
CA ARG A 161 -4.53 -16.54 13.07
C ARG A 161 -4.31 -15.31 12.21
N VAL A 162 -5.25 -15.02 11.31
CA VAL A 162 -5.31 -13.74 10.59
C VAL A 162 -5.72 -12.64 11.57
N VAL A 163 -4.93 -11.58 11.64
CA VAL A 163 -5.23 -10.41 12.47
C VAL A 163 -5.55 -9.16 11.66
N ALA A 164 -5.01 -9.02 10.44
CA ALA A 164 -5.29 -7.91 9.56
C ALA A 164 -5.10 -8.31 8.09
N GLN A 165 -5.80 -7.65 7.17
CA GLN A 165 -5.66 -7.86 5.73
C GLN A 165 -5.78 -6.55 4.97
N ALA A 166 -5.02 -6.43 3.88
CA ALA A 166 -5.14 -5.33 2.92
C ALA A 166 -4.94 -5.82 1.48
N LEU A 167 -5.41 -5.01 0.54
CA LEU A 167 -5.38 -5.31 -0.89
C LEU A 167 -4.55 -4.25 -1.61
N VAL A 168 -3.68 -4.69 -2.50
CA VAL A 168 -2.94 -3.84 -3.43
C VAL A 168 -3.60 -3.97 -4.79
N ARG A 169 -4.07 -2.86 -5.38
CA ARG A 169 -4.79 -2.83 -6.66
C ARG A 169 -3.90 -2.24 -7.74
N ALA A 170 -4.13 -2.64 -8.98
CA ALA A 170 -3.47 -2.11 -10.16
C ALA A 170 -4.50 -1.92 -11.27
N ALA A 171 -4.59 -0.72 -11.83
CA ALA A 171 -5.45 -0.33 -12.93
C ALA A 171 -4.60 0.29 -14.03
N TRP A 172 -4.74 -0.20 -15.26
CA TRP A 172 -4.00 0.33 -16.40
C TRP A 172 -4.80 1.44 -17.05
N THR A 173 -4.20 2.61 -17.14
CA THR A 173 -4.85 3.81 -17.66
C THR A 173 -4.08 4.38 -18.86
N ASP A 174 -4.83 4.97 -19.79
CA ASP A 174 -4.29 5.76 -20.89
C ASP A 174 -4.13 7.24 -20.52
N ASP A 175 -4.72 7.67 -19.39
CA ASP A 175 -4.52 8.99 -18.80
C ASP A 175 -3.13 9.08 -18.13
N PRO A 176 -2.18 9.81 -18.75
CA PRO A 176 -0.85 9.91 -18.19
C PRO A 176 -0.81 10.78 -16.92
N VAL A 177 -1.80 11.65 -16.67
CA VAL A 177 -1.86 12.43 -15.43
C VAL A 177 -2.15 11.52 -14.24
N ALA A 178 -3.10 10.60 -14.37
CA ALA A 178 -3.37 9.58 -13.34
C ALA A 178 -2.15 8.68 -13.09
N ALA A 179 -1.45 8.26 -14.14
CA ALA A 179 -0.24 7.43 -14.03
C ALA A 179 0.99 8.17 -13.46
N LEU A 180 1.03 9.51 -13.55
CA LEU A 180 2.12 10.32 -13.02
C LEU A 180 2.06 10.57 -11.51
N ARG A 181 0.90 10.32 -10.88
CA ARG A 181 0.78 10.51 -9.43
C ARG A 181 1.70 9.57 -8.68
N ILE A 182 2.37 10.09 -7.66
CA ILE A 182 3.19 9.29 -6.74
C ILE A 182 2.58 9.48 -5.35
N ASP A 183 2.26 8.36 -4.70
CA ASP A 183 1.77 8.37 -3.31
C ASP A 183 2.84 8.94 -2.37
N ALA A 184 2.43 9.72 -1.38
CA ALA A 184 3.34 10.45 -0.49
C ALA A 184 4.20 9.52 0.39
N GLN A 185 3.64 8.42 0.89
CA GLN A 185 4.38 7.44 1.70
C GLN A 185 5.35 6.66 0.82
N VAL A 186 4.91 6.23 -0.36
CA VAL A 186 5.81 5.62 -1.35
C VAL A 186 6.94 6.58 -1.70
N ALA A 187 6.65 7.85 -1.95
CA ALA A 187 7.65 8.86 -2.28
C ALA A 187 8.65 9.06 -1.13
N HIS A 188 8.16 9.10 0.11
CA HIS A 188 8.99 9.24 1.30
C HIS A 188 10.01 8.10 1.41
N HIS A 189 9.55 6.85 1.39
CA HIS A 189 10.42 5.70 1.60
C HIS A 189 11.27 5.30 0.40
N THR A 190 10.92 5.76 -0.81
CA THR A 190 11.74 5.54 -2.01
C THR A 190 12.71 6.66 -2.32
N GLY A 191 12.77 7.72 -1.49
CA GLY A 191 13.58 8.90 -1.76
C GLY A 191 13.06 9.74 -2.95
N ARG A 192 11.79 9.55 -3.33
CA ARG A 192 11.13 10.23 -4.46
C ARG A 192 10.25 11.40 -4.00
N SER A 193 10.36 11.81 -2.73
CA SER A 193 9.59 12.91 -2.15
C SER A 193 9.65 14.19 -2.98
N GLU A 194 10.84 14.60 -3.41
CA GLU A 194 10.99 15.82 -4.19
C GLU A 194 10.30 15.68 -5.54
N LEU A 195 10.56 14.60 -6.28
CA LEU A 195 9.92 14.32 -7.57
C LEU A 195 8.40 14.31 -7.44
N ALA A 196 7.86 13.62 -6.43
CA ALA A 196 6.42 13.58 -6.17
C ALA A 196 5.85 14.98 -5.93
N GLN A 197 6.50 15.80 -5.09
CA GLN A 197 6.05 17.16 -4.82
C GLN A 197 6.05 18.05 -6.07
N VAL A 198 7.09 17.97 -6.90
CA VAL A 198 7.16 18.75 -8.16
C VAL A 198 6.02 18.35 -9.09
N ILE A 199 5.79 17.06 -9.28
CA ILE A 199 4.70 16.56 -10.12
C ILE A 199 3.36 17.06 -9.59
N GLN A 200 3.08 16.94 -8.29
CA GLN A 200 1.83 17.43 -7.69
C GLN A 200 1.64 18.93 -7.91
N ARG A 201 2.66 19.76 -7.66
CA ARG A 201 2.57 21.21 -7.93
C ARG A 201 2.29 21.53 -9.39
N GLY A 202 2.91 20.80 -10.32
CA GLY A 202 2.65 20.96 -11.75
C GLY A 202 1.23 20.58 -12.15
N LEU A 203 0.71 19.48 -11.61
CA LEU A 203 -0.66 19.03 -11.84
C LEU A 203 -1.70 19.96 -11.20
N ASP A 204 -1.46 20.46 -10.00
CA ASP A 204 -2.32 21.43 -9.32
C ASP A 204 -2.35 22.77 -10.07
N ALA A 205 -1.19 23.27 -10.51
CA ALA A 205 -1.13 24.47 -11.34
C ALA A 205 -1.94 24.30 -12.64
N ALA A 206 -1.85 23.14 -13.29
CA ALA A 206 -2.65 22.84 -14.47
C ALA A 206 -4.16 22.78 -14.15
N LYS A 207 -4.53 22.19 -13.00
CA LYS A 207 -5.92 22.13 -12.52
C LYS A 207 -6.51 23.53 -12.28
N TRP A 208 -5.69 24.46 -11.79
CA TRP A 208 -6.10 25.84 -11.50
C TRP A 208 -5.88 26.82 -12.66
N GLY A 209 -5.44 26.35 -13.84
CA GLY A 209 -5.28 27.17 -15.04
C GLY A 209 -3.99 28.00 -15.11
N ASP A 210 -3.03 27.76 -14.21
CA ASP A 210 -1.71 28.39 -14.23
C ASP A 210 -0.77 27.59 -15.14
N ALA A 211 -0.93 27.79 -16.45
CA ALA A 211 -0.18 27.09 -17.49
C ALA A 211 1.34 27.30 -17.39
N GLY A 212 1.77 28.53 -17.06
CA GLY A 212 3.19 28.87 -16.94
C GLY A 212 3.87 28.10 -15.82
N ARG A 213 3.24 28.06 -14.63
CA ARG A 213 3.75 27.30 -13.49
C ARG A 213 3.67 25.79 -13.71
N ALA A 214 2.60 25.31 -14.34
CA ALA A 214 2.45 23.89 -14.67
C ALA A 214 3.62 23.39 -15.53
N VAL A 215 3.94 24.11 -16.62
CA VAL A 215 5.05 23.74 -17.51
C VAL A 215 6.40 23.84 -16.81
N ALA A 216 6.62 24.88 -16.00
CA ALA A 216 7.87 25.05 -15.26
C ALA A 216 8.13 23.88 -14.28
N GLU A 217 7.11 23.51 -13.50
CA GLU A 217 7.21 22.39 -12.56
C GLU A 217 7.34 21.05 -13.29
N LEU A 218 6.60 20.78 -14.36
CA LEU A 218 6.72 19.52 -15.12
C LEU A 218 8.08 19.37 -15.82
N ARG A 219 8.69 20.47 -16.28
CA ARG A 219 10.08 20.46 -16.79
C ARG A 219 11.08 20.14 -15.67
N ARG A 220 10.91 20.75 -14.49
CA ARG A 220 11.72 20.42 -13.30
C ARG A 220 11.57 18.95 -12.91
N ALA A 221 10.36 18.41 -12.96
CA ALA A 221 10.09 17.00 -12.69
C ALA A 221 10.81 16.09 -13.70
N THR A 222 10.84 16.48 -14.97
CA THR A 222 11.57 15.74 -16.03
C THR A 222 13.06 15.67 -15.72
N SER A 223 13.67 16.78 -15.29
CA SER A 223 15.08 16.79 -14.87
C SER A 223 15.34 15.89 -13.66
N LEU A 224 14.44 15.87 -12.67
CA LEU A 224 14.54 15.00 -11.49
C LEU A 224 14.31 13.51 -11.83
N ALA A 225 13.48 13.23 -12.84
CA ALA A 225 13.18 11.88 -13.30
C ALA A 225 14.32 11.24 -14.13
N GLY A 226 15.37 12.00 -14.47
CA GLY A 226 16.56 11.46 -15.15
C GLY A 226 17.41 10.51 -14.28
N ALA A 227 17.15 10.42 -12.98
CA ALA A 227 17.83 9.51 -12.07
C ALA A 227 17.50 8.02 -12.36
N PRO A 228 18.44 7.08 -12.12
CA PRO A 228 18.20 5.64 -12.28
C PRO A 228 16.97 5.18 -11.48
N GLY A 229 16.09 4.40 -12.10
CA GLY A 229 14.85 3.89 -11.47
C GLY A 229 13.57 4.67 -11.80
N ASN A 230 13.68 5.81 -12.50
CA ASN A 230 12.53 6.64 -12.89
C ASN A 230 12.18 6.58 -14.39
N GLY A 231 12.69 5.58 -15.13
CA GLY A 231 12.60 5.53 -16.60
C GLY A 231 11.17 5.63 -17.17
N ASP A 232 10.20 4.97 -16.55
CA ASP A 232 8.80 5.04 -17.00
C ASP A 232 8.16 6.39 -16.64
N THR A 233 8.49 6.95 -15.47
CA THR A 233 8.05 8.29 -15.06
C THR A 233 8.62 9.37 -15.98
N ALA A 234 9.89 9.25 -16.41
CA ALA A 234 10.51 10.18 -17.35
C ALA A 234 9.81 10.15 -18.73
N LYS A 235 9.45 8.96 -19.23
CA LYS A 235 8.69 8.80 -20.48
C LYS A 235 7.30 9.43 -20.39
N LEU A 236 6.60 9.23 -19.26
CA LEU A 236 5.30 9.84 -19.03
C LEU A 236 5.39 11.36 -18.95
N LEU A 237 6.38 11.89 -18.24
CA LEU A 237 6.62 13.33 -18.15
C LEU A 237 6.93 13.92 -19.53
N ALA A 238 7.78 13.26 -20.32
CA ALA A 238 8.08 13.69 -21.69
C ALA A 238 6.83 13.70 -22.59
N LYS A 239 5.93 12.71 -22.45
CA LYS A 239 4.65 12.68 -23.15
C LYS A 239 3.74 13.83 -22.74
N VAL A 240 3.57 14.05 -21.44
CA VAL A 240 2.70 15.12 -20.91
C VAL A 240 3.23 16.50 -21.28
N VAL A 241 4.55 16.71 -21.26
CA VAL A 241 5.19 17.96 -21.70
C VAL A 241 5.14 18.12 -23.23
N GLY A 242 5.26 17.03 -23.99
CA GLY A 242 5.17 17.04 -25.46
C GLY A 242 3.76 17.32 -26.00
N ASP A 243 2.73 16.96 -25.22
CA ASP A 243 1.31 17.28 -25.51
C ASP A 243 0.92 18.73 -25.13
N VAL A 244 1.88 19.54 -24.65
CA VAL A 244 1.68 20.97 -24.36
C VAL A 244 1.83 21.78 -25.65
N ASP A 245 0.78 22.50 -26.03
CA ASP A 245 0.83 23.46 -27.13
C ASP A 245 1.87 24.57 -26.84
N PRO A 246 2.90 24.76 -27.70
CA PRO A 246 3.92 25.77 -27.50
C PRO A 246 3.38 27.21 -27.51
N ALA A 247 2.18 27.46 -28.02
CA ALA A 247 1.56 28.79 -28.05
C ALA A 247 0.74 29.13 -26.79
N THR A 248 0.21 28.14 -26.07
CA THR A 248 -0.74 28.36 -24.95
C THR A 248 -0.35 27.65 -23.64
N GLY A 249 0.68 26.80 -23.63
CA GLY A 249 1.21 26.18 -22.41
C GLY A 249 0.22 25.23 -21.70
N THR A 250 -0.92 24.91 -22.30
CA THR A 250 -1.95 24.08 -21.68
C THR A 250 -1.66 22.61 -21.94
N VAL A 251 -1.49 21.84 -20.87
CA VAL A 251 -1.48 20.38 -20.94
C VAL A 251 -2.85 19.95 -21.46
N ARG A 252 -2.93 19.53 -22.72
CA ARG A 252 -4.19 19.18 -23.42
C ARG A 252 -5.02 18.12 -22.67
N GLN A 253 -4.38 17.33 -21.82
CA GLN A 253 -5.02 16.32 -20.95
C GLN A 253 -5.58 16.90 -19.64
N ALA A 254 -4.99 17.98 -19.08
CA ALA A 254 -5.53 18.65 -17.89
C ALA A 254 -6.84 19.40 -18.21
N ALA A 255 -6.95 19.95 -19.43
CA ALA A 255 -8.20 20.53 -19.91
C ALA A 255 -9.30 19.46 -20.04
N LYS A 256 -8.99 18.29 -20.63
CA LYS A 256 -9.93 17.17 -20.74
C LYS A 256 -10.35 16.59 -19.39
N ALA A 257 -9.44 16.48 -18.42
CA ALA A 257 -9.76 15.98 -17.07
C ALA A 257 -10.60 16.99 -16.26
N ALA A 258 -10.29 18.28 -16.36
CA ALA A 258 -11.08 19.34 -15.72
C ALA A 258 -12.47 19.49 -16.34
N GLU A 259 -12.61 19.24 -17.64
CA GLU A 259 -13.90 19.23 -18.34
C GLU A 259 -14.74 17.99 -17.96
N ALA A 260 -14.11 16.81 -17.86
CA ALA A 260 -14.78 15.59 -17.40
C ALA A 260 -15.28 15.67 -15.94
N GLU A 261 -14.50 16.27 -15.04
CA GLU A 261 -14.91 16.47 -13.64
C GLU A 261 -16.02 17.55 -13.49
N ARG A 262 -16.02 18.56 -14.37
CA ARG A 262 -17.13 19.54 -14.47
C ARG A 262 -18.41 18.93 -15.03
N GLU A 263 -18.33 18.05 -16.02
CA GLU A 263 -19.49 17.35 -16.59
C GLU A 263 -20.11 16.40 -15.55
N SER A 264 -19.26 15.64 -14.83
CA SER A 264 -19.73 14.73 -13.78
C SER A 264 -20.37 15.45 -12.59
N SER A 265 -19.97 16.70 -12.32
CA SER A 265 -20.58 17.55 -11.29
C SER A 265 -21.89 18.22 -11.75
N ARG A 266 -22.12 18.30 -13.07
CA ARG A 266 -23.35 18.84 -13.68
C ARG A 266 -24.45 17.79 -13.82
N THR A 267 -24.09 16.50 -13.86
CA THR A 267 -25.01 15.36 -14.02
C THR A 267 -25.49 14.76 -12.68
N ALA A 268 -25.27 15.43 -11.55
CA ALA A 268 -25.99 15.06 -10.32
C ALA A 268 -27.47 15.48 -10.46
N PRO A 269 -28.46 14.57 -10.37
CA PRO A 269 -29.86 14.95 -10.49
C PRO A 269 -30.23 15.79 -9.26
N GLY A 270 -30.61 17.04 -9.49
CA GLY A 270 -31.19 17.89 -8.45
C GLY A 270 -32.42 17.23 -7.83
N PRO A 271 -32.68 17.44 -6.53
CA PRO A 271 -33.87 16.87 -5.89
C PRO A 271 -35.11 17.40 -6.63
N ARG A 272 -35.93 16.47 -7.14
CA ARG A 272 -37.24 16.82 -7.69
C ARG A 272 -38.07 17.42 -6.55
N SER A 273 -38.28 18.73 -6.59
CA SER A 273 -39.36 19.36 -5.84
C SER A 273 -40.69 18.73 -6.28
N PRO A 274 -41.59 18.36 -5.37
CA PRO A 274 -42.90 17.86 -5.73
C PRO A 274 -43.70 19.01 -6.33
N SER A 275 -44.15 18.84 -7.58
CA SER A 275 -45.09 19.74 -8.22
C SER A 275 -46.41 19.73 -7.45
N GLU A 276 -46.84 20.93 -7.08
CA GLU A 276 -48.16 21.22 -6.52
C GLU A 276 -49.24 20.75 -7.51
N GLU A 277 -49.97 19.69 -7.14
CA GLU A 277 -51.21 19.31 -7.80
C GLU A 277 -52.33 20.14 -7.18
N THR A 278 -52.61 21.28 -7.82
CA THR A 278 -53.80 22.08 -7.54
C THR A 278 -55.05 21.35 -8.03
N ALA A 279 -56.03 21.30 -7.13
CA ALA A 279 -57.40 20.85 -7.29
C ALA A 279 -58.05 21.15 -8.66
N MET A 280 -58.73 20.13 -9.21
CA MET A 280 -60.02 20.30 -9.87
C MET A 280 -60.72 18.94 -9.97
N ASN A 281 -61.64 18.65 -9.05
CA ASN A 281 -62.64 17.59 -9.26
C ASN A 281 -63.99 18.14 -8.79
N GLU A 282 -64.64 18.88 -9.68
CA GLU A 282 -66.07 19.15 -9.60
C GLU A 282 -66.84 17.95 -10.16
N HIS A 283 -67.82 17.49 -9.37
CA HIS A 283 -69.15 17.01 -9.75
C HIS A 283 -69.31 16.15 -11.01
N ASP A 284 -69.78 14.91 -10.87
CA ASP A 284 -71.22 14.59 -10.84
C ASP A 284 -71.47 13.07 -10.91
N GLN A 285 -72.63 12.66 -10.36
CA GLN A 285 -73.41 11.43 -10.63
C GLN A 285 -73.66 10.46 -9.45
N LEU A 286 -74.91 10.59 -8.97
CA LEU A 286 -75.85 9.65 -8.34
C LEU A 286 -75.85 9.50 -6.80
#